data_AF-A0A6B9FLY0-F1
#
_entry.id   AF-A0A6B9FLY0-F1
#
_cell.length_a   1.000
_cell.length_b   1.000
_cell.length_c   1.000
_cell.angle_alpha   90.00
_cell.angle_beta   90.00
_cell.angle_gamma   90.00
#
_symmetry.space_group_name_H-M   'P 1'
#
loop_
_entity.id
_entity.type
_entity.pdbx_description
1 polymer ?
#
loop_
_entity_poly.entity_id
_entity_poly.type
_entity_poly.pdbx_seq_one_letter_code
_entity_poly.pdbx_strand_id
1 'polypeptide(L)'
;MTTLNPIAAFVLETSGWQPCVWLAIAIVVVLAGLPLPIAGITLWITAMACMSMMKPLARMLDEQHSARQQLEAERRSYITHFARQEAQIVELEADLERARTVSGSRREAEIDAIYRRVGLHPQAPEFLITAARRAFRSALHPDRHPRHREAAHDRYLEAERTFDLIGEL
;
A
#
# COMPACT_ATOMS: atom_id res chain seq x y z
N MET A 1 21.50 -4.45 -16.41
CA MET A 1 22.41 -5.60 -16.56
C MET A 1 23.84 -5.07 -16.62
N THR A 2 24.48 -4.96 -15.46
CA THR A 2 25.85 -4.45 -15.29
C THR A 2 26.81 -5.64 -15.28
N THR A 3 27.67 -5.74 -16.29
CA THR A 3 28.72 -6.76 -16.37
C THR A 3 29.80 -6.45 -15.32
N LEU A 4 29.73 -7.13 -14.17
CA LEU A 4 30.81 -7.15 -13.19
C LEU A 4 32.06 -7.74 -13.86
N ASN A 5 33.12 -6.95 -13.90
CA ASN A 5 34.42 -7.38 -14.41
C ASN A 5 34.88 -8.66 -13.67
N PRO A 6 35.33 -9.71 -14.38
CA PRO A 6 35.72 -10.98 -13.77
C PRO A 6 36.90 -10.83 -12.78
N ILE A 7 37.70 -9.78 -12.93
CA ILE A 7 38.79 -9.43 -12.03
C ILE A 7 38.26 -8.98 -10.65
N ALA A 8 37.12 -8.27 -10.62
CA ALA A 8 36.52 -7.80 -9.36
C ALA A 8 35.88 -8.96 -8.57
N ALA A 9 35.35 -9.97 -9.26
CA ALA A 9 34.82 -11.18 -8.64
C ALA A 9 35.94 -12.02 -8.00
N PHE A 10 37.08 -12.18 -8.69
CA PHE A 10 38.21 -12.95 -8.18
C PHE A 10 38.85 -12.35 -6.92
N VAL A 11 38.87 -11.02 -6.81
CA VAL A 11 39.41 -10.32 -5.62
C VAL A 11 38.48 -10.42 -4.40
N LEU A 12 37.17 -10.60 -4.60
CA LEU A 12 36.20 -10.73 -3.50
C LEU A 12 36.06 -12.18 -2.98
N GLU A 13 36.47 -13.18 -3.75
CA GLU A 13 36.35 -14.60 -3.40
C GLU A 13 37.62 -15.18 -2.74
N THR A 14 38.75 -14.48 -2.83
CA THR A 14 39.97 -14.86 -2.10
C THR A 14 39.81 -14.56 -0.62
N SER A 15 39.42 -15.60 0.10
CA SER A 15 39.44 -15.70 1.56
C SER A 15 40.72 -15.08 2.14
N GLY A 16 40.59 -13.98 2.91
CA GLY A 16 41.66 -13.02 3.26
C GLY A 16 42.91 -13.56 3.99
N TRP A 17 42.98 -14.86 4.24
CA TRP A 17 44.09 -15.60 4.84
C TRP A 17 45.07 -16.12 3.77
N GLN A 18 44.61 -16.39 2.54
CA GLN A 18 45.48 -16.80 1.43
C GLN A 18 46.58 -15.78 1.07
N PRO A 19 46.31 -14.47 0.92
CA PRO A 19 47.37 -13.50 0.64
C PRO A 19 48.37 -13.39 1.78
N CYS A 20 47.92 -13.53 3.04
CA CYS A 20 48.80 -13.53 4.21
C CYS A 20 49.74 -14.74 4.22
N VAL A 21 49.24 -15.93 3.85
CA VAL A 21 50.06 -17.15 3.75
C VAL A 21 51.10 -17.03 2.64
N TRP A 22 50.71 -16.56 1.46
CA TRP A 22 51.66 -16.34 0.35
C TRP A 22 52.75 -15.32 0.68
N LEU A 23 52.39 -14.24 1.37
CA LEU A 23 53.34 -13.23 1.83
C LEU A 23 54.34 -13.82 2.85
N ALA A 24 53.85 -14.62 3.81
CA ALA A 24 54.70 -15.29 4.78
C ALA A 24 55.68 -16.25 4.08
N ILE A 25 55.22 -17.05 3.12
CA ILE A 25 56.07 -17.95 2.32
C ILE A 25 57.14 -17.16 1.55
N ALA A 26 56.76 -16.06 0.90
CA ALA A 26 57.70 -15.21 0.17
C ALA A 26 58.79 -14.63 1.08
N ILE A 27 58.43 -14.19 2.29
CA ILE A 27 59.39 -13.69 3.28
C ILE A 27 60.38 -14.78 3.69
N VAL A 28 59.91 -16.00 3.97
CA VAL A 28 60.79 -17.13 4.34
C VAL A 28 61.75 -17.49 3.20
N VAL A 29 61.26 -17.53 1.95
CA VAL A 29 62.09 -17.83 0.77
C VAL A 29 63.16 -16.77 0.56
N VAL A 30 62.82 -15.50 0.72
CA VAL A 30 63.77 -14.37 0.61
C VAL A 30 64.84 -14.44 1.69
N LEU A 31 64.46 -14.75 2.95
CA LEU A 31 65.41 -14.84 4.06
C LEU A 31 66.37 -16.01 3.94
N ALA A 32 65.92 -17.13 3.36
CA ALA A 32 66.72 -18.34 3.19
C ALA A 32 67.64 -18.31 1.96
N GLY A 33 67.26 -17.59 0.89
CA GLY A 33 67.96 -17.62 -0.41
C GLY A 33 68.93 -16.47 -0.66
N LEU A 34 68.84 -15.37 0.08
CA LEU A 34 69.63 -14.15 -0.18
C LEU A 34 70.59 -13.83 0.96
N PRO A 35 71.77 -13.25 0.65
CA PRO A 35 72.65 -12.74 1.69
C PRO A 35 71.94 -11.63 2.47
N LEU A 36 72.09 -11.64 3.79
CA LEU A 36 71.41 -10.75 4.76
C LEU A 36 71.24 -9.28 4.32
N PRO A 37 72.26 -8.58 3.76
CA PRO A 37 72.08 -7.19 3.34
C PRO A 37 71.07 -7.02 2.19
N ILE A 38 71.01 -7.96 1.25
CA ILE A 38 70.09 -7.89 0.10
C ILE A 38 68.67 -8.25 0.56
N ALA A 39 68.52 -9.26 1.42
CA ALA A 39 67.23 -9.63 2.00
C ALA A 39 66.57 -8.45 2.73
N GLY A 40 67.34 -7.69 3.53
CA GLY A 40 66.84 -6.50 4.22
C GLY A 40 66.29 -5.43 3.26
N ILE A 41 66.99 -5.15 2.16
CA ILE A 41 66.56 -4.17 1.16
C ILE A 41 65.27 -4.62 0.46
N THR A 42 65.18 -5.90 0.07
CA THR A 42 63.97 -6.43 -0.60
C THR A 42 62.74 -6.39 0.30
N LEU A 43 62.88 -6.72 1.58
CA LEU A 43 61.80 -6.66 2.55
C LEU A 43 61.35 -5.21 2.80
N TRP A 44 62.29 -4.27 2.85
CA TRP A 44 62.00 -2.85 2.98
C TRP A 44 61.23 -2.29 1.77
N ILE A 45 61.66 -2.61 0.54
CA ILE A 45 60.96 -2.21 -0.68
C ILE A 45 59.55 -2.79 -0.73
N THR A 46 59.40 -4.07 -0.37
CA THR A 46 58.10 -4.75 -0.34
C THR A 46 57.15 -4.13 0.69
N ALA A 47 57.67 -3.77 1.87
CA ALA A 47 56.89 -3.07 2.89
C ALA A 47 56.44 -1.68 2.43
N MET A 48 57.32 -0.91 1.77
CA MET A 48 56.98 0.41 1.20
C MET A 48 55.93 0.29 0.08
N ALA A 49 56.06 -0.71 -0.80
CA ALA A 49 55.08 -0.97 -1.86
C ALA A 49 53.71 -1.38 -1.27
N CYS A 50 53.70 -2.22 -0.24
CA CYS A 50 52.49 -2.64 0.46
C CYS A 50 51.80 -1.44 1.15
N MET A 51 52.55 -0.59 1.86
CA MET A 51 52.00 0.63 2.47
C MET A 51 51.40 1.59 1.42
N SER A 52 52.03 1.69 0.24
CA SER A 52 51.52 2.51 -0.86
C SER A 52 50.20 1.97 -1.41
N MET A 53 50.07 0.64 -1.57
CA MET A 53 48.84 -0.02 -2.03
C MET A 53 47.71 -0.05 -1.00
N MET A 54 48.02 0.01 0.30
CA MET A 54 46.99 0.02 1.34
C MET A 54 46.14 1.30 1.36
N LYS A 55 46.70 2.44 0.95
CA LYS A 55 45.98 3.73 0.91
C LYS A 55 44.76 3.72 -0.03
N PRO A 56 44.86 3.31 -1.32
CA PRO A 56 43.70 3.24 -2.21
C PRO A 56 42.69 2.16 -1.76
N LEU A 57 43.16 1.04 -1.22
CA LEU A 57 42.28 -0.01 -0.68
C LEU A 57 41.46 0.51 0.51
N ALA A 58 42.08 1.26 1.43
CA ALA A 58 41.38 1.88 2.55
C ALA A 58 40.31 2.87 2.07
N ARG A 59 40.61 3.69 1.05
CA ARG A 59 39.62 4.61 0.46
C ARG A 59 38.46 3.87 -0.20
N MET A 60 38.74 2.83 -1.00
CA MET A 60 37.69 2.04 -1.63
C MET A 60 36.79 1.34 -0.61
N LEU A 61 37.36 0.82 0.49
CA LEU A 61 36.58 0.22 1.57
C LEU A 61 35.71 1.26 2.28
N ASP A 62 36.21 2.46 2.52
CA ASP A 62 35.47 3.55 3.17
C ASP A 62 34.35 4.08 2.27
N GLU A 63 34.61 4.22 0.96
CA GLU A 63 33.59 4.54 -0.06
C GLU A 63 32.51 3.46 -0.12
N GLN A 64 32.86 2.17 -0.06
CA GLN A 64 31.86 1.10 -0.01
C GLN A 64 31.05 1.10 1.30
N HIS A 65 31.68 1.38 2.43
CA HIS A 65 30.98 1.45 3.72
C HIS A 65 30.00 2.62 3.74
N SER A 66 30.43 3.80 3.30
CA SER A 66 29.55 4.98 3.21
C SER A 66 28.41 4.78 2.22
N ALA A 67 28.66 4.19 1.04
CA ALA A 67 27.61 3.85 0.08
C ALA A 67 26.59 2.84 0.66
N ARG A 68 27.06 1.81 1.39
CA ARG A 68 26.16 0.86 2.07
C ARG A 68 25.33 1.54 3.15
N GLN A 69 25.94 2.40 3.97
CA GLN A 69 25.23 3.15 5.00
C GLN A 69 24.17 4.08 4.40
N GLN A 70 24.45 4.72 3.27
CA GLN A 70 23.48 5.55 2.55
C GLN A 70 22.29 4.72 2.05
N LEU A 71 22.54 3.56 1.42
CA LEU A 71 21.48 2.66 0.95
C LEU A 71 20.63 2.13 2.11
N GLU A 72 21.24 1.81 3.25
CA GLU A 72 20.52 1.37 4.45
C GLU A 72 19.67 2.49 5.04
N ALA A 73 20.18 3.72 5.09
CA ALA A 73 19.42 4.88 5.53
C ALA A 73 18.23 5.16 4.61
N GLU A 74 18.44 5.10 3.29
CA GLU A 74 17.39 5.28 2.29
C GLU A 74 16.33 4.19 2.41
N ARG A 75 16.75 2.92 2.56
CA ARG A 75 15.84 1.79 2.77
C ARG A 75 14.99 1.96 4.04
N ARG A 76 15.57 2.45 5.14
CA ARG A 76 14.81 2.74 6.37
C ARG A 76 13.77 3.83 6.13
N SER A 77 14.13 4.89 5.43
CA SER A 77 13.19 5.94 5.06
C SER A 77 12.01 5.38 4.26
N TYR A 78 12.26 4.57 3.21
CA TYR A 78 11.18 3.95 2.43
C TYR A 78 10.26 3.07 3.28
N ILE A 79 10.80 2.27 4.19
CA ILE A 79 10.00 1.42 5.09
C ILE A 79 9.06 2.29 5.94
N THR A 80 9.56 3.41 6.49
CA THR A 80 8.71 4.31 7.30
C THR A 80 7.65 5.03 6.47
N HIS A 81 7.97 5.41 5.22
CA HIS A 81 6.99 6.00 4.31
C HIS A 81 5.90 5.01 3.92
N PHE A 82 6.27 3.77 3.61
CA PHE A 82 5.33 2.71 3.28
C PHE A 82 4.40 2.40 4.46
N ALA A 83 4.95 2.26 5.67
CA ALA A 83 4.15 2.03 6.88
C ALA A 83 3.13 3.16 7.15
N ARG A 84 3.48 4.42 6.85
CA ARG A 84 2.54 5.55 6.95
C ARG A 84 1.43 5.48 5.91
N GLN A 85 1.75 5.13 4.68
CA GLN A 85 0.76 4.97 3.61
C GLN A 85 -0.21 3.82 3.92
N GLU A 86 0.31 2.70 4.40
CA GLU A 86 -0.51 1.55 4.79
C GLU A 86 -1.46 1.90 5.94
N ALA A 87 -0.99 2.64 6.95
CA ALA A 87 -1.85 3.14 8.03
C ALA A 87 -2.96 4.07 7.52
N GLN A 88 -2.66 4.96 6.55
CA GLN A 88 -3.66 5.84 5.94
C GLN A 88 -4.71 5.08 5.13
N ILE A 89 -4.30 4.03 4.41
CA ILE A 89 -5.25 3.19 3.65
C ILE A 89 -6.22 2.51 4.61
N VAL A 90 -5.71 1.90 5.69
CA VAL A 90 -6.55 1.24 6.69
C VAL A 90 -7.53 2.22 7.36
N GLU A 91 -7.07 3.45 7.66
CA GLU A 91 -7.93 4.50 8.23
C GLU A 91 -9.05 4.91 7.25
N LEU A 92 -8.70 5.18 5.99
CA LEU A 92 -9.67 5.56 4.96
C LEU A 92 -10.66 4.44 4.63
N GLU A 93 -10.22 3.18 4.62
CA GLU A 93 -11.11 2.03 4.44
C GLU A 93 -12.11 1.91 5.60
N ALA A 94 -11.65 2.11 6.84
CA ALA A 94 -12.52 2.12 8.01
C ALA A 94 -13.55 3.28 7.95
N ASP A 95 -13.13 4.46 7.50
CA ASP A 95 -14.02 5.62 7.33
C ASP A 95 -15.04 5.40 6.21
N LEU A 96 -14.64 4.79 5.09
CA LEU A 96 -15.54 4.42 4.00
C LEU A 96 -16.59 3.41 4.47
N GLU A 97 -16.19 2.41 5.26
CA GLU A 97 -17.13 1.41 5.78
C GLU A 97 -18.12 2.05 6.78
N ARG A 98 -17.65 2.96 7.65
CA ARG A 98 -18.55 3.75 8.51
C ARG A 98 -19.50 4.64 7.69
N ALA A 99 -18.99 5.30 6.65
CA ALA A 99 -19.84 6.15 5.79
C ALA A 99 -20.88 5.31 5.04
N ARG A 100 -20.52 4.11 4.57
CA ARG A 100 -21.44 3.18 3.89
C ARG A 100 -22.54 2.67 4.82
N THR A 101 -22.20 2.26 6.04
CA THR A 101 -23.18 1.78 7.01
C THR A 101 -24.17 2.87 7.44
N VAL A 102 -23.69 4.09 7.67
CA VAL A 102 -24.54 5.25 7.99
C VAL A 102 -25.39 5.67 6.79
N SER A 103 -24.83 5.71 5.58
CA SER A 103 -25.56 6.15 4.39
C SER A 103 -26.58 5.11 3.92
N GLY A 104 -26.22 3.82 3.98
CA GLY A 104 -27.10 2.70 3.65
C GLY A 104 -28.32 2.65 4.57
N SER A 105 -28.10 2.71 5.89
CA SER A 105 -29.20 2.72 6.87
C SER A 105 -30.11 3.94 6.73
N ARG A 106 -29.55 5.12 6.43
CA ARG A 106 -30.34 6.33 6.19
C ARG A 106 -31.20 6.23 4.93
N ARG A 107 -30.62 5.77 3.81
CA ARG A 107 -31.36 5.59 2.56
C ARG A 107 -32.44 4.54 2.69
N GLU A 108 -32.14 3.42 3.36
CA GLU A 108 -33.11 2.36 3.60
C GLU A 108 -34.26 2.85 4.48
N ALA A 109 -33.97 3.64 5.53
CA ALA A 109 -35.00 4.26 6.37
C ALA A 109 -35.87 5.27 5.60
N GLU A 110 -35.28 6.02 4.66
CA GLU A 110 -36.02 6.97 3.82
C GLU A 110 -36.96 6.26 2.85
N ILE A 111 -36.46 5.22 2.17
CA ILE A 111 -37.26 4.36 1.30
C ILE A 111 -38.40 3.73 2.11
N ASP A 112 -38.09 3.16 3.26
CA ASP A 112 -39.08 2.51 4.11
C ASP A 112 -40.15 3.48 4.63
N ALA A 113 -39.78 4.73 4.93
CA ALA A 113 -40.74 5.77 5.29
C ALA A 113 -41.74 6.09 4.15
N ILE A 114 -41.32 6.02 2.88
CA ILE A 114 -42.20 6.25 1.72
C ILE A 114 -43.19 5.09 1.57
N TYR A 115 -42.71 3.84 1.62
CA TYR A 115 -43.58 2.66 1.49
C TYR A 115 -44.61 2.56 2.63
N ARG A 116 -44.22 2.90 3.87
CA ARG A 116 -45.13 2.88 5.03
C ARG A 116 -46.29 3.88 4.92
N ARG A 117 -46.15 4.99 4.20
CA ARG A 117 -47.25 5.97 3.99
C ARG A 117 -48.47 5.37 3.29
N VAL A 118 -48.26 4.36 2.44
CA VAL A 118 -49.32 3.62 1.74
C VAL A 118 -49.54 2.21 2.31
N GLY A 119 -48.96 1.91 3.47
CA GLY A 119 -49.11 0.63 4.16
C GLY A 119 -48.41 -0.54 3.46
N LEU A 120 -47.38 -0.28 2.66
CA LEU A 120 -46.59 -1.29 1.97
C LEU A 120 -45.22 -1.47 2.64
N HIS A 121 -44.59 -2.60 2.34
CA HIS A 121 -43.20 -2.88 2.70
C HIS A 121 -42.28 -2.58 1.50
N PRO A 122 -41.02 -2.11 1.69
CA PRO A 122 -40.08 -1.83 0.60
C PRO A 122 -39.81 -3.01 -0.34
N GLN A 123 -39.94 -4.24 0.18
CA GLN A 123 -39.78 -5.47 -0.59
C GLN A 123 -41.10 -6.01 -1.16
N ALA A 124 -42.17 -5.20 -1.17
CA ALA A 124 -43.44 -5.62 -1.74
C ALA A 124 -43.28 -5.84 -3.26
N PRO A 125 -43.66 -7.01 -3.79
CA PRO A 125 -43.60 -7.26 -5.22
C PRO A 125 -44.53 -6.31 -5.99
N GLU A 126 -44.16 -5.99 -7.23
CA GLU A 126 -44.79 -4.96 -8.05
C GLU A 126 -46.31 -5.15 -8.26
N PHE A 127 -46.77 -6.40 -8.29
CA PHE A 127 -48.21 -6.69 -8.37
C PHE A 127 -48.97 -6.22 -7.13
N LEU A 128 -48.37 -6.26 -5.93
CA LEU A 128 -48.98 -5.72 -4.71
C LEU A 128 -49.01 -4.20 -4.73
N ILE A 129 -47.96 -3.55 -5.23
CA ILE A 129 -47.92 -2.10 -5.39
C ILE A 129 -49.05 -1.65 -6.32
N THR A 130 -49.19 -2.33 -7.47
CA THR A 130 -50.25 -2.07 -8.45
C THR A 130 -51.65 -2.31 -7.86
N ALA A 131 -51.83 -3.41 -7.12
CA ALA A 131 -53.10 -3.72 -6.46
C ALA A 131 -53.47 -2.69 -5.39
N ALA A 132 -52.50 -2.29 -4.56
CA ALA A 132 -52.67 -1.26 -3.55
C ALA A 132 -53.02 0.09 -4.17
N ARG A 133 -52.32 0.52 -5.24
CA ARG A 133 -52.64 1.76 -5.97
C ARG A 133 -54.07 1.76 -6.49
N ARG A 134 -54.52 0.65 -7.11
CA ARG A 134 -55.92 0.51 -7.56
C ARG A 134 -56.92 0.58 -6.40
N ALA A 135 -56.61 -0.06 -5.27
CA ALA A 135 -57.45 -0.03 -4.08
C ALA A 135 -57.56 1.40 -3.50
N PHE A 136 -56.45 2.13 -3.41
CA PHE A 136 -56.43 3.53 -2.97
C PHE A 136 -57.24 4.45 -3.88
N ARG A 137 -57.09 4.32 -5.20
CA ARG A 137 -57.89 5.09 -6.17
C ARG A 137 -59.38 4.86 -5.98
N SER A 138 -59.78 3.62 -5.74
CA SER A 138 -61.17 3.25 -5.46
C SER A 138 -61.65 3.82 -4.12
N ALA A 139 -60.85 3.73 -3.06
CA ALA A 139 -61.25 4.14 -1.71
C ALA A 139 -61.31 5.66 -1.52
N LEU A 140 -60.37 6.41 -2.10
CA LEU A 140 -60.22 7.85 -1.91
C LEU A 140 -60.82 8.69 -3.04
N HIS A 141 -61.49 8.09 -4.03
CA HIS A 141 -62.05 8.84 -5.15
C HIS A 141 -62.99 9.96 -4.70
N PRO A 142 -62.83 11.22 -5.17
CA PRO A 142 -63.64 12.35 -4.71
C PRO A 142 -65.13 12.17 -5.00
N ASP A 143 -65.50 11.44 -6.06
CA ASP A 143 -66.91 11.14 -6.35
C ASP A 143 -67.57 10.18 -5.34
N ARG A 144 -66.78 9.42 -4.56
CA ARG A 144 -67.31 8.59 -3.47
C ARG A 144 -67.54 9.35 -2.17
N HIS A 145 -67.03 10.58 -2.06
CA HIS A 145 -67.10 11.40 -0.84
C HIS A 145 -67.69 12.78 -1.13
N PRO A 146 -68.96 12.88 -1.58
CA PRO A 146 -69.55 14.14 -2.04
C PRO A 146 -69.60 15.24 -0.96
N ARG A 147 -69.68 14.86 0.32
CA ARG A 147 -69.68 15.81 1.45
C ARG A 147 -68.30 16.36 1.81
N HIS A 148 -67.22 15.69 1.41
CA HIS A 148 -65.84 16.05 1.75
C HIS A 148 -64.95 15.96 0.50
N ARG A 149 -65.48 16.40 -0.64
CA ARG A 149 -64.88 16.18 -1.97
C ARG A 149 -63.47 16.75 -2.07
N GLU A 150 -63.24 17.95 -1.56
CA GLU A 150 -61.93 18.61 -1.55
C GLU A 150 -60.91 17.83 -0.70
N ALA A 151 -61.26 17.52 0.55
CA ALA A 151 -60.37 16.74 1.42
C ALA A 151 -60.08 15.33 0.89
N ALA A 152 -61.04 14.70 0.19
CA ALA A 152 -60.82 13.42 -0.48
C ALA A 152 -59.88 13.56 -1.69
N HIS A 153 -60.03 14.64 -2.48
CA HIS A 153 -59.15 14.94 -3.60
C HIS A 153 -57.71 15.15 -3.14
N ASP A 154 -57.49 15.90 -2.07
CA ASP A 154 -56.14 16.14 -1.52
C ASP A 154 -55.47 14.82 -1.08
N ARG A 155 -56.20 13.98 -0.33
CA ARG A 155 -55.70 12.65 0.09
C ARG A 155 -55.43 11.73 -1.09
N TYR A 156 -56.27 11.78 -2.13
CA TYR A 156 -56.07 11.03 -3.36
C TYR A 156 -54.78 11.45 -4.06
N LEU A 157 -54.54 12.75 -4.22
CA LEU A 157 -53.32 13.26 -4.85
C LEU A 157 -52.07 12.94 -4.04
N GLU A 158 -52.14 13.02 -2.71
CA GLU A 158 -51.04 12.66 -1.82
C GLU A 158 -50.66 11.17 -1.95
N ALA A 159 -51.66 10.29 -1.99
CA ALA A 159 -51.44 8.86 -2.20
C ALA A 159 -50.84 8.58 -3.58
N GLU A 160 -51.36 9.18 -4.66
CA GLU A 160 -50.82 9.00 -6.01
C GLU A 160 -49.37 9.49 -6.12
N ARG A 161 -49.04 10.66 -5.55
CA ARG A 161 -47.65 11.15 -5.50
C ARG A 161 -46.74 10.17 -4.78
N THR A 162 -47.21 9.54 -3.70
CA THR A 162 -46.42 8.54 -2.97
C THR A 162 -46.17 7.30 -3.83
N PHE A 163 -47.17 6.84 -4.59
CA PHE A 163 -46.98 5.72 -5.53
C PHE A 163 -46.06 6.08 -6.71
N ASP A 164 -46.08 7.32 -7.19
CA ASP A 164 -45.16 7.78 -8.22
C ASP A 164 -43.72 7.81 -7.70
N LEU A 165 -43.51 8.32 -6.48
CA LEU A 165 -42.20 8.26 -5.81
C LEU A 165 -41.70 6.82 -5.66
N ILE A 166 -42.57 5.88 -5.31
CA ILE A 166 -42.22 4.45 -5.23
C ILE A 166 -41.75 3.89 -6.58
N GLY A 167 -42.34 4.35 -7.70
CA GLY A 167 -41.96 3.91 -9.04
C GLY A 167 -40.65 4.53 -9.57
N GLU A 168 -40.15 5.60 -8.94
CA GLU A 168 -38.90 6.28 -9.30
C GLU A 168 -37.68 5.79 -8.50
N LEU A 169 -37.89 5.02 -7.42
CA LEU A 169 -36.86 4.47 -6.53
C LEU A 169 -36.18 3.21 -7.11
#